data_AF-A0A9P0K430-F1
#
_entry.id   AF-A0A9P0K430-F1
#
_cell.length_a   1.000
_cell.length_b   1.000
_cell.length_c   1.000
_cell.angle_alpha   90.00
_cell.angle_beta   90.00
_cell.angle_gamma   90.00
#
_symmetry.space_group_name_H-M   'P 1'
#
loop_
_entity.id
_entity.type
_entity.pdbx_description
1 polymer ?
#
loop_
_entity_poly.entity_id
_entity_poly.type
_entity_poly.pdbx_seq_one_letter_code
_entity_poly.pdbx_strand_id
1 'polypeptide(L)' 'MLKHADTQMYLTVSGRTFGRPINGQMEVVGIHSSSGAVHWQSAEGVYLHAPNAAERHVHEEAHTEL' A
#
# COMPACT_ATOMS: atom_id res chain seq x y z
N MET A 1 5.03 8.93 2.47
CA MET A 1 3.59 9.25 2.43
C MET A 1 2.99 8.55 1.22
N LEU A 2 1.79 7.98 1.34
CA LEU A 2 1.10 7.31 0.25
C LEU A 2 -0.01 8.24 -0.25
N LYS A 3 0.01 8.59 -1.54
CA LYS A 3 -0.93 9.54 -2.15
C LYS A 3 -1.71 8.85 -3.27
N HIS A 4 -3.03 8.94 -3.22
CA HIS A 4 -3.91 8.38 -4.25
C HIS A 4 -3.77 9.18 -5.56
N ALA A 5 -3.60 8.49 -6.69
CA ALA A 5 -3.24 9.10 -7.97
C ALA A 5 -4.34 10.00 -8.54
N ASP A 6 -5.61 9.61 -8.45
CA ASP A 6 -6.68 10.38 -9.09
C ASP A 6 -7.22 11.50 -8.20
N THR A 7 -7.41 11.20 -6.91
CA THR A 7 -8.01 12.14 -5.95
C THR A 7 -6.98 13.06 -5.29
N GLN A 8 -5.69 12.76 -5.48
CA GLN A 8 -4.58 13.49 -4.89
C GLN A 8 -4.64 13.56 -3.34
N MET A 9 -5.38 12.65 -2.70
CA MET A 9 -5.50 12.57 -1.24
C MET A 9 -4.39 11.70 -0.64
N TYR A 10 -3.95 12.03 0.58
CA TYR A 10 -2.99 11.24 1.35
C TYR A 10 -3.70 10.20 2.23
N LEU A 11 -3.18 8.98 2.25
CA LEU A 11 -3.63 7.91 3.15
C LEU A 11 -3.35 8.29 4.61
N THR A 12 -4.37 8.20 5.46
CA THR A 12 -4.25 8.46 6.90
C THR A 12 -5.24 7.64 7.71
N VAL A 13 -5.12 7.73 9.04
CA VAL A 13 -6.07 7.17 10.01
C VAL A 13 -6.75 8.33 10.74
N SER A 14 -8.08 8.34 10.81
CA SER A 14 -8.84 9.51 11.32
C SER A 14 -8.82 9.67 12.85
N GLY A 15 -8.39 8.63 13.58
CA GLY A 15 -8.50 8.55 15.04
C GLY A 15 -9.85 8.02 15.54
N ARG A 16 -10.85 7.86 14.64
CA ARG A 16 -12.14 7.24 14.98
C ARG A 16 -12.04 5.73 14.88
N THR A 17 -12.82 5.03 15.70
CA THR A 17 -12.93 3.57 15.67
C THR A 17 -14.34 3.14 15.31
N PHE A 18 -14.45 1.99 14.65
CA PHE A 18 -15.73 1.38 14.36
C PHE A 18 -16.25 0.58 15.56
N GLY A 19 -17.58 0.47 15.64
CA GLY A 19 -18.29 -0.42 16.56
C GLY A 19 -18.56 -1.79 15.94
N ARG A 20 -19.68 -2.43 16.32
CA ARG A 20 -20.08 -3.73 15.75
C ARG A 20 -20.32 -3.59 14.23
N PRO A 21 -19.91 -4.58 13.42
CA PRO A 21 -19.30 -5.87 13.77
C PRO A 21 -17.76 -5.86 13.92
N ILE A 22 -17.08 -4.75 13.62
CA ILE A 22 -15.61 -4.63 13.54
C ILE A 22 -15.05 -3.74 14.67
N ASN A 23 -15.47 -4.03 15.90
CA ASN A 23 -15.19 -3.16 17.05
C ASN A 23 -13.70 -2.88 17.21
N GLY A 24 -13.35 -1.62 17.40
CA GLY A 24 -12.00 -1.18 17.73
C GLY A 24 -11.08 -0.98 16.52
N GLN A 25 -11.48 -1.41 15.32
CA GLN A 25 -10.72 -1.09 14.11
C GLN A 25 -10.81 0.40 13.82
N MET A 26 -9.68 1.03 13.49
CA MET A 26 -9.63 2.45 13.19
C MET A 26 -10.07 2.74 11.74
N GLU A 27 -10.70 3.89 11.55
CA GLU A 27 -11.13 4.37 10.24
C GLU A 27 -9.92 4.87 9.42
N VAL A 28 -9.73 4.28 8.23
CA VAL A 28 -8.71 4.65 7.25
C VAL A 28 -9.33 5.49 6.14
N VAL A 29 -8.77 6.67 5.87
CA VAL A 29 -9.35 7.65 4.94
C VAL A 29 -8.29 8.38 4.11
N GLY A 30 -8.74 9.07 3.06
CA GLY A 30 -7.93 10.04 2.32
C GLY A 30 -8.18 11.47 2.80
N ILE A 31 -7.13 12.27 2.98
CA ILE A 31 -7.22 13.70 3.30
C ILE A 31 -6.39 14.57 2.34
N HIS A 32 -6.77 15.83 2.14
CA HIS A 32 -6.01 16.77 1.32
C HIS A 32 -4.74 17.31 2.02
N SER A 33 -4.72 17.33 3.35
CA SER A 33 -3.61 17.85 4.16
C SER A 33 -2.55 16.78 4.44
N SER A 34 -1.27 17.15 4.42
CA SER A 34 -0.15 16.27 4.76
C SER A 34 0.24 16.36 6.24
N SER A 35 -0.74 16.39 7.16
CA SER A 35 -0.47 16.46 8.60
C SER A 35 0.31 15.23 9.11
N GLY A 36 0.81 15.25 10.35
CA GLY A 36 1.65 14.17 10.90
C GLY A 36 1.10 12.75 10.73
N ALA A 37 -0.24 12.58 10.70
CA ALA A 37 -0.90 11.29 10.57
C ALA A 37 -0.82 10.63 9.16
N VAL A 38 -0.17 11.24 8.16
CA VAL A 38 0.01 10.65 6.81
C VAL A 38 1.33 9.87 6.66
N HIS A 39 2.12 9.78 7.72
CA HIS A 39 3.39 9.07 7.72
C HIS A 39 3.18 7.59 8.03
N TRP A 40 3.51 6.74 7.06
CA TRP A 40 3.43 5.29 7.16
C TRP A 40 4.82 4.70 7.06
N GLN A 41 5.07 3.65 7.82
CA GLN A 41 6.30 2.86 7.78
C GLN A 41 5.94 1.42 7.47
N SER A 42 6.65 0.80 6.53
CA SER A 42 6.56 -0.65 6.33
C SER A 42 7.17 -1.37 7.52
N ALA A 43 6.51 -2.40 8.03
CA ALA A 43 6.98 -3.24 9.12
C ALA A 43 6.69 -4.72 8.83
N GLU A 44 7.53 -5.60 9.36
CA GLU A 44 7.34 -7.07 9.35
C GLU A 44 7.13 -7.72 7.96
N GLY A 45 7.58 -7.05 6.89
CA GLY A 45 7.44 -7.56 5.52
C GLY A 45 8.47 -8.63 5.15
N VAL A 46 8.07 -9.53 4.25
CA VAL A 46 9.00 -10.38 3.49
C VAL A 46 9.31 -9.67 2.18
N TYR A 47 10.59 -9.39 1.93
CA TYR A 47 11.03 -8.61 0.77
C TYR A 47 11.56 -9.52 -0.32
N LEU A 48 11.09 -9.32 -1.55
CA LEU A 48 11.57 -10.05 -2.71
C LEU A 48 12.90 -9.46 -3.19
N HIS A 49 13.78 -10.31 -3.70
CA HIS A 49 14.97 -9.84 -4.40
C HIS A 49 14.57 -9.02 -5.63
N ALA A 50 15.18 -7.86 -5.80
CA ALA A 50 15.05 -7.12 -7.04
C ALA A 50 15.66 -7.97 -8.17
N PRO A 51 14.98 -8.13 -9.31
CA PRO A 51 15.58 -8.82 -10.45
C PRO A 51 16.84 -8.05 -10.85
N ASN A 52 17.97 -8.76 -10.96
CA ASN A 52 19.18 -8.18 -11.50
C ASN A 52 18.85 -7.63 -12.89
N ALA A 53 19.10 -6.35 -13.13
CA ALA A 53 18.84 -5.74 -14.45
C ALA A 53 19.58 -6.48 -15.59
N ALA A 54 20.64 -7.23 -15.26
CA ALA A 54 21.41 -8.09 -16.16
C ALA A 54 20.77 -9.47 -16.45
N GLU A 55 19.83 -9.95 -15.64
CA GLU A 55 19.21 -11.29 -15.78
C GLU A 55 17.88 -11.26 -16.53
N ARG A 56 17.45 -10.10 -17.05
CA ARG A 56 16.20 -9.92 -17.80
C ARG A 56 16.12 -10.66 -19.15
N HIS A 57 17.06 -11.54 -19.47
CA HIS A 57 17.10 -12.29 -20.73
C HIS A 57 16.74 -13.79 -20.62
N VAL A 58 16.26 -14.32 -19.49
CA VAL A 58 16.14 -15.80 -19.35
C VAL A 58 14.78 -16.40 -18.97
N HIS A 59 13.71 -15.63 -18.76
CA HIS A 59 12.38 -16.24 -18.61
C HIS A 59 11.30 -15.48 -19.38
N GLU A 60 11.36 -15.60 -20.70
CA GLU A 60 10.16 -15.58 -21.54
C GLU A 60 9.66 -17.03 -21.61
N GLU A 61 9.11 -17.55 -20.52
CA GLU A 61 8.32 -18.78 -20.61
C GLU A 61 6.96 -18.40 -21.20
N ALA A 62 6.78 -18.78 -22.46
CA ALA A 62 5.51 -18.67 -23.17
C ALA A 62 4.43 -19.47 -22.40
N HIS A 63 3.62 -18.77 -21.62
CA HIS A 63 2.37 -19.33 -21.09
C HIS A 63 1.44 -19.60 -22.26
N THR A 64 1.42 -20.85 -22.73
CA THR A 64 0.36 -21.34 -23.62
C THR A 64 -0.77 -21.81 -22.72
N GLU A 65 -1.81 -20.99 -22.61
CA GLU A 65 -3.08 -21.43 -22.00
C GLU A 65 -3.71 -22.47 -22.94
N LEU A 66 -3.99 -23.67 -22.40
CA LEU A 66 -4.88 -24.66 -23.02
C LEU A 66 -6.31 -24.46 -22.51
#